data_AF-A0AA38P0C0-F1
#
_entry.id   AF-A0AA38P0C0-F1
#
_cell.length_a   1.000
_cell.length_b   1.000
_cell.length_c   1.000
_cell.angle_alpha   90.00
_cell.angle_beta   90.00
_cell.angle_gamma   90.00
#
_symmetry.space_group_name_H-M   'P 1'
#
loop_
_entity.id
_entity.type
_entity.pdbx_description
1 polymer ?
#
loop_
_entity_poly.entity_id
_entity_poly.type
_entity_poly.pdbx_seq_one_letter_code
_entity_poly.pdbx_strand_id
1 'polypeptide(L)'
;MHVRCFAHTINLTAKGVLRPFEAGKTQPSEPDENESREDMDELASELRDLEENGAQERDDNEGFVDVLNEMSAGERATWQNEVTPVKSALYKTRKISFKIIHSTTGLLPRWREQVSDTEFADQVLPRDVATRWNSTYDMLAAFLRMKEPVVKFLDRASYGLSALALNDNEWDAIQGLVAVLKVSDFLFLSLTLLTYNP
;
A
#
# COMPACT_ATOMS: atom_id res chain seq x y z
N MET A 1 -21.57 -23.45 -7.29
CA MET A 1 -20.56 -23.53 -6.21
C MET A 1 -19.28 -22.93 -6.77
N HIS A 2 -19.03 -21.65 -6.48
CA HIS A 2 -17.83 -20.96 -6.98
C HIS A 2 -16.64 -21.42 -6.12
N VAL A 3 -15.79 -22.27 -6.68
CA VAL A 3 -14.57 -22.69 -6.00
C VAL A 3 -13.59 -21.54 -6.11
N ARG A 4 -13.37 -20.84 -4.99
CA ARG A 4 -12.34 -19.79 -4.91
C ARG A 4 -10.97 -20.41 -5.23
N CYS A 5 -10.27 -19.87 -6.22
CA CYS A 5 -8.93 -20.34 -6.54
C CYS A 5 -7.95 -19.97 -5.41
N PHE A 6 -6.87 -20.75 -5.23
CA PHE A 6 -5.86 -20.50 -4.20
C PHE A 6 -5.31 -19.07 -4.23
N ALA A 7 -5.09 -18.53 -5.44
CA ALA A 7 -4.66 -17.15 -5.64
C ALA A 7 -5.68 -16.12 -5.09
N HIS A 8 -6.97 -16.38 -5.29
CA HIS A 8 -8.03 -15.54 -4.78
C HIS A 8 -8.13 -15.63 -3.25
N THR A 9 -7.98 -16.82 -2.66
CA THR A 9 -7.92 -16.97 -1.20
C THR A 9 -6.77 -16.18 -0.59
N ILE A 10 -5.57 -16.22 -1.17
CA ILE A 10 -4.42 -15.43 -0.67
C ILE A 10 -4.69 -13.94 -0.80
N ASN A 11 -5.23 -13.49 -1.93
CA ASN A 11 -5.59 -12.08 -2.13
C ASN A 11 -6.59 -11.60 -1.06
N LEU A 12 -7.59 -12.42 -0.73
CA LEU A 12 -8.54 -12.13 0.34
C LEU A 12 -7.87 -12.10 1.72
N THR A 13 -6.93 -13.00 2.00
CA THR A 13 -6.17 -12.98 3.26
C THR A 13 -5.34 -11.70 3.39
N ALA A 14 -4.61 -11.31 2.33
CA ALA A 14 -3.83 -10.07 2.32
C ALA A 14 -4.72 -8.84 2.51
N LYS A 15 -5.86 -8.78 1.80
CA LYS A 15 -6.87 -7.71 1.97
C LYS A 15 -7.43 -7.68 3.39
N GLY A 16 -7.71 -8.84 3.98
CA GLY A 16 -8.18 -8.96 5.36
C GLY A 16 -7.18 -8.41 6.38
N VAL A 17 -5.88 -8.71 6.21
CA VAL A 17 -4.80 -8.19 7.08
C VAL A 17 -4.61 -6.68 6.93
N LEU A 18 -4.74 -6.15 5.71
CA LEU A 18 -4.56 -4.73 5.44
C LEU A 18 -5.77 -3.87 5.82
N ARG A 19 -6.98 -4.45 5.83
CA ARG A 19 -8.24 -3.74 6.09
C ARG A 19 -8.24 -2.83 7.33
N PRO A 20 -7.71 -3.22 8.51
CA PRO A 20 -7.69 -2.33 9.67
C PRO A 20 -6.83 -1.08 9.45
N PHE A 21 -5.89 -1.13 8.50
CA PHE A 21 -4.98 -0.05 8.13
C PHE A 21 -5.46 0.75 6.91
N GLU A 22 -6.55 0.35 6.26
CA GLU A 22 -7.16 1.14 5.19
C GLU A 22 -8.01 2.26 5.79
N ALA A 23 -8.13 3.39 5.08
CA ALA A 23 -9.08 4.43 5.46
C ALA A 23 -10.49 3.82 5.34
N GLY A 24 -11.21 3.76 6.46
CA GLY A 24 -12.51 3.11 6.51
C GLY A 24 -13.51 3.78 5.56
N LYS A 25 -14.26 2.98 4.79
CA LYS A 25 -15.61 3.36 4.37
C LYS A 25 -16.51 3.32 5.60
N THR A 26 -16.40 4.30 6.48
CA THR A 26 -17.29 4.35 7.65
C THR A 26 -18.61 4.97 7.24
N GLN A 27 -19.70 4.33 7.65
CA GLN A 27 -21.06 4.88 7.56
C GLN A 27 -21.15 6.28 8.19
N PRO A 28 -22.13 7.11 7.77
CA PRO A 28 -22.16 8.51 8.13
C PRO A 28 -22.43 8.72 9.61
N SER A 29 -21.39 9.08 10.37
CA SER A 29 -21.55 9.76 11.65
C SER A 29 -20.36 10.69 11.93
N GLU A 30 -20.68 11.97 11.90
CA GLU A 30 -20.02 13.22 12.32
C GLU A 30 -18.55 13.53 11.95
N PRO A 31 -18.27 14.81 11.61
CA PRO A 31 -17.06 15.19 10.90
C PRO A 31 -15.94 15.48 11.90
N ASP A 32 -14.78 14.85 11.71
CA ASP A 32 -13.56 15.35 12.29
C ASP A 32 -12.36 15.17 11.36
N GLU A 33 -11.65 16.29 11.22
CA GLU A 33 -10.41 16.66 10.52
C GLU A 33 -10.28 16.33 9.01
N ASN A 34 -10.44 17.40 8.21
CA ASN A 34 -10.83 17.42 6.80
C ASN A 34 -9.68 17.80 5.84
N GLU A 35 -8.51 17.16 5.93
CA GLU A 35 -7.46 17.33 4.90
C GLU A 35 -6.89 15.99 4.41
N SER A 36 -6.75 14.97 5.26
CA SER A 36 -6.19 13.67 4.84
C SER A 36 -7.21 12.72 4.22
N ARG A 37 -8.52 12.93 4.46
CA ARG A 37 -9.60 12.05 3.95
C ARG A 37 -9.92 12.33 2.49
N GLU A 38 -9.98 13.61 2.11
CA GLU A 38 -10.25 14.03 0.73
C GLU A 38 -9.16 13.54 -0.22
N ASP A 39 -7.88 13.68 0.16
CA ASP A 39 -6.74 13.19 -0.61
C ASP A 39 -6.67 11.65 -0.75
N MET A 40 -7.22 10.93 0.24
CA MET A 40 -7.30 9.46 0.28
C MET A 40 -8.42 8.94 -0.63
N ASP A 41 -9.59 9.57 -0.56
CA ASP A 41 -10.73 9.22 -1.41
C ASP A 41 -10.48 9.62 -2.87
N GLU A 42 -9.80 10.74 -3.12
CA GLU A 42 -9.32 11.13 -4.44
C GLU A 42 -8.32 10.10 -4.99
N LEU A 43 -7.30 9.72 -4.20
CA LEU A 43 -6.34 8.69 -4.61
C LEU A 43 -7.04 7.35 -4.87
N ALA A 44 -7.97 6.95 -4.01
CA ALA A 44 -8.71 5.70 -4.16
C ALA A 44 -9.66 5.72 -5.37
N SER A 45 -10.27 6.86 -5.69
CA SER A 45 -11.08 7.04 -6.91
C SER A 45 -10.19 6.98 -8.15
N GLU A 46 -9.08 7.72 -8.15
CA GLU A 46 -8.14 7.78 -9.28
C GLU A 46 -7.46 6.42 -9.55
N LEU A 47 -7.24 5.62 -8.49
CA LEU A 47 -6.82 4.22 -8.63
C LEU A 47 -7.91 3.34 -9.25
N ARG A 48 -9.19 3.52 -8.88
CA ARG A 48 -10.33 2.74 -9.40
C ARG A 48 -10.67 3.09 -10.84
N ASP A 49 -10.65 4.37 -11.20
CA ASP A 49 -11.03 4.87 -12.53
C ASP A 49 -10.05 4.38 -13.62
N LEU A 50 -8.80 4.06 -13.25
CA LEU A 50 -7.80 3.44 -14.15
C LEU A 50 -7.88 1.89 -14.19
N GLU A 51 -8.60 1.26 -13.26
CA GLU A 51 -8.78 -0.20 -13.15
C GLU A 51 -10.06 -0.72 -13.85
N GLU A 52 -10.98 0.16 -14.25
CA GLU A 52 -12.32 -0.20 -14.78
C GLU A 52 -12.33 -0.93 -16.15
N ASN A 53 -11.16 -1.20 -16.75
CA ASN A 53 -11.04 -2.07 -17.93
C ASN A 53 -11.09 -3.58 -17.59
N GLY A 54 -11.20 -3.97 -16.32
CA GLY A 54 -11.38 -5.36 -15.89
C GLY A 54 -12.68 -5.57 -15.13
N ALA A 55 -13.60 -6.38 -15.66
CA ALA A 55 -14.89 -6.69 -15.07
C ALA A 55 -14.79 -7.06 -13.58
N GLN A 56 -15.46 -6.28 -12.74
CA GLN A 56 -15.43 -6.38 -11.29
C GLN A 56 -16.44 -7.43 -10.79
N GLU A 57 -15.96 -8.57 -10.29
CA GLU A 57 -16.71 -9.32 -9.28
C GLU A 57 -16.48 -8.61 -7.93
N ARG A 58 -17.54 -8.00 -7.40
CA ARG A 58 -17.59 -7.55 -6.00
C ARG A 58 -17.60 -8.80 -5.12
N ASP A 59 -16.41 -9.30 -4.77
CA ASP A 59 -16.33 -10.39 -3.80
C ASP A 59 -16.51 -9.80 -2.40
N ASP A 60 -17.72 -10.00 -1.87
CA ASP A 60 -18.09 -9.52 -0.55
C ASP A 60 -17.31 -10.31 0.50
N ASN A 61 -16.49 -9.57 1.26
CA ASN A 61 -15.58 -10.10 2.28
C ASN A 61 -16.32 -10.43 3.59
N GLU A 62 -17.55 -10.95 3.48
CA GLU A 62 -18.59 -11.14 4.51
C GLU A 62 -18.17 -12.01 5.71
N GLY A 63 -16.99 -12.65 5.67
CA GLY A 63 -16.49 -13.55 6.72
C GLY A 63 -15.42 -12.97 7.65
N PHE A 64 -14.91 -11.76 7.41
CA PHE A 64 -13.92 -11.15 8.31
C PHE A 64 -14.61 -10.42 9.47
N VAL A 65 -14.54 -11.03 10.67
CA VAL A 65 -14.99 -10.41 11.92
C VAL A 65 -14.18 -9.14 12.16
N ASP A 66 -14.87 -8.01 12.25
CA ASP A 66 -14.25 -6.74 12.57
C ASP A 66 -14.04 -6.63 14.09
N VAL A 67 -12.92 -7.18 14.55
CA VAL A 67 -12.48 -7.21 15.95
C VAL A 67 -12.51 -5.81 16.59
N LEU A 68 -12.39 -4.76 15.78
CA LEU A 68 -12.46 -3.36 16.25
C LEU A 68 -13.83 -3.01 16.85
N ASN A 69 -14.91 -3.66 16.40
CA ASN A 69 -16.25 -3.42 16.92
C ASN A 69 -16.46 -4.00 18.32
N GLU A 70 -15.58 -4.88 18.79
CA GLU A 70 -15.64 -5.49 20.12
C GLU A 70 -14.80 -4.74 21.17
N MET A 71 -13.93 -3.81 20.74
CA MET A 71 -13.07 -3.02 21.64
C MET A 71 -13.83 -1.86 22.31
N SER A 72 -13.47 -1.52 23.55
CA SER A 72 -13.99 -0.33 24.23
C SER A 72 -13.48 0.96 23.58
N ALA A 73 -14.13 2.10 23.86
CA ALA A 73 -13.72 3.39 23.29
C ALA A 73 -12.27 3.78 23.64
N GLY A 74 -11.82 3.46 24.86
CA GLY A 74 -10.44 3.71 25.29
C GLY A 74 -9.44 2.83 24.54
N GLU A 75 -9.73 1.54 24.40
CA GLU A 75 -8.87 0.61 23.66
C GLU A 75 -8.82 0.94 22.16
N ARG A 76 -9.94 1.39 21.57
CA ARG A 76 -9.97 1.84 20.17
C ARG A 76 -9.09 3.06 19.95
N ALA A 77 -9.11 4.03 20.86
CA ALA A 77 -8.29 5.23 20.76
C ALA A 77 -6.79 4.91 20.85
N THR A 78 -6.40 4.03 21.80
CA THR A 78 -5.02 3.54 21.89
C THR A 78 -4.60 2.83 20.62
N TRP A 79 -5.43 1.91 20.12
CA TRP A 79 -5.16 1.21 18.87
C TRP A 79 -5.04 2.17 17.68
N GLN A 80 -5.91 3.16 17.56
CA GLN A 80 -5.83 4.16 16.49
C GLN A 80 -4.49 4.90 16.50
N ASN A 81 -4.01 5.30 17.67
CA ASN A 81 -2.69 5.93 17.82
C ASN A 81 -1.56 4.99 17.40
N GLU A 82 -1.61 3.72 17.81
CA GLU A 82 -0.61 2.71 17.46
C GLU A 82 -0.57 2.38 15.96
N VAL A 83 -1.73 2.36 15.28
CA VAL A 83 -1.79 2.05 13.85
C VAL A 83 -1.60 3.26 12.95
N THR A 84 -1.61 4.47 13.48
CA THR A 84 -1.49 5.71 12.70
C THR A 84 -0.23 5.74 11.82
N PRO A 85 0.96 5.36 12.31
CA PRO A 85 2.17 5.27 11.47
C PRO A 85 2.01 4.28 10.31
N VAL A 86 1.33 3.15 10.54
CA VAL A 86 1.08 2.11 9.53
C VAL A 86 0.15 2.64 8.43
N LYS A 87 -0.95 3.30 8.83
CA LYS A 87 -1.92 3.91 7.91
C LYS A 87 -1.27 4.99 7.06
N SER A 88 -0.54 5.90 7.71
CA SER A 88 0.13 7.01 7.05
C SER A 88 1.22 6.52 6.08
N ALA A 89 2.01 5.53 6.49
CA ALA A 89 3.03 4.93 5.64
C ALA A 89 2.45 4.30 4.36
N LEU A 90 1.37 3.52 4.48
CA LEU A 90 0.68 2.92 3.33
C LEU A 90 0.14 3.99 2.38
N TYR A 91 -0.49 5.04 2.92
CA TYR A 91 -0.97 6.15 2.09
C TYR A 91 0.17 6.85 1.35
N LYS A 92 1.19 7.30 2.07
CA LYS A 92 2.31 8.07 1.51
C LYS A 92 3.03 7.27 0.42
N THR A 93 3.37 6.01 0.69
CA THR A 93 4.05 5.15 -0.30
C THR A 93 3.24 4.98 -1.58
N ARG A 94 1.92 4.74 -1.47
CA ARG A 94 1.00 4.69 -2.63
C ARG A 94 0.96 6.01 -3.39
N LYS A 95 0.75 7.14 -2.70
CA LYS A 95 0.65 8.48 -3.33
C LYS A 95 1.97 8.89 -3.99
N ILE A 96 3.12 8.56 -3.39
CA ILE A 96 4.45 8.83 -3.97
C ILE A 96 4.63 8.05 -5.28
N SER A 97 4.45 6.72 -5.26
CA SER A 97 4.57 5.90 -6.47
C SER A 97 3.64 6.38 -7.58
N PHE A 98 2.40 6.69 -7.22
CA PHE A 98 1.40 7.22 -8.14
C PHE A 98 1.86 8.54 -8.77
N LYS A 99 2.18 9.56 -7.96
CA LYS A 99 2.61 10.87 -8.47
C LYS A 99 3.84 10.79 -9.37
N ILE A 100 4.81 9.92 -9.02
CA ILE A 100 6.03 9.75 -9.82
C ILE A 100 5.71 9.08 -11.16
N ILE A 101 5.01 7.95 -11.18
CA ILE A 101 4.73 7.19 -12.41
C ILE A 101 3.86 8.00 -13.38
N HIS A 102 2.86 8.71 -12.87
CA HIS A 102 1.89 9.41 -13.72
C HIS A 102 2.35 10.81 -14.16
N SER A 103 3.40 11.37 -13.57
CA SER A 103 4.00 12.64 -14.03
C SER A 103 5.09 12.38 -15.08
N THR A 104 4.66 11.92 -16.26
CA THR A 104 5.53 11.43 -17.35
C THR A 104 6.54 12.47 -17.86
N THR A 105 6.21 13.76 -17.80
CA THR A 105 7.06 14.87 -18.25
C THR A 105 7.72 15.65 -17.11
N GLY A 106 7.34 15.38 -15.86
CA GLY A 106 7.73 16.18 -14.69
C GLY A 106 8.54 15.38 -13.68
N LEU A 107 7.86 14.60 -12.85
CA LEU A 107 8.51 13.86 -11.75
C LEU A 107 9.19 12.58 -12.25
N LEU A 108 8.63 11.87 -13.23
CA LEU A 108 9.22 10.63 -13.72
C LEU A 108 10.62 10.82 -14.32
N PRO A 109 10.88 11.81 -15.21
CA PRO A 109 12.24 12.03 -15.73
C PRO A 109 13.22 12.42 -14.62
N ARG A 110 12.78 13.23 -13.65
CA ARG A 110 13.61 13.64 -12.51
C ARG A 110 13.92 12.50 -11.55
N TRP A 111 12.97 11.58 -11.37
CA TRP A 111 13.22 10.35 -10.61
C TRP A 111 14.31 9.53 -11.29
N ARG A 112 14.22 9.34 -12.61
CA ARG A 112 15.23 8.61 -13.39
C ARG A 112 16.62 9.26 -13.29
N GLU A 113 16.68 10.59 -13.35
CA GLU A 113 17.92 11.34 -13.10
C GLU A 113 18.44 11.15 -11.66
N GLN A 114 17.56 11.16 -10.66
CA GLN A 114 17.94 10.96 -9.25
C GLN A 114 18.56 9.58 -8.98
N VAL A 115 18.16 8.55 -9.73
CA VAL A 115 18.67 7.17 -9.57
C VAL A 115 19.72 6.76 -10.60
N SER A 116 20.03 7.61 -11.60
CA SER A 116 20.89 7.23 -12.73
C SER A 116 22.29 6.79 -12.31
N ASP A 117 22.82 7.37 -11.24
CA ASP A 117 24.17 7.11 -10.71
C ASP A 117 24.16 6.06 -9.58
N THR A 118 23.05 5.36 -9.40
CA THR A 118 22.87 4.31 -8.39
C THR A 118 22.64 2.95 -9.05
N GLU A 119 22.63 1.88 -8.26
CA GLU A 119 22.24 0.53 -8.74
C GLU A 119 20.77 0.44 -9.22
N PHE A 120 19.98 1.49 -9.04
CA PHE A 120 18.56 1.56 -9.39
C PHE A 120 18.28 2.34 -10.68
N ALA A 121 19.29 2.62 -11.51
CA ALA A 121 19.18 3.48 -12.70
C ALA A 121 17.98 3.18 -13.62
N ASP A 122 17.65 1.91 -13.83
CA ASP A 122 16.55 1.47 -14.70
C ASP A 122 15.22 1.25 -13.94
N GLN A 123 15.16 1.62 -12.66
CA GLN A 123 14.06 1.25 -11.77
C GLN A 123 13.17 2.44 -11.39
N VAL A 124 11.88 2.15 -11.25
CA VAL A 124 10.86 3.07 -10.74
C VAL A 124 10.19 2.42 -9.55
N LEU A 125 9.75 3.23 -8.58
CA LEU A 125 8.96 2.75 -7.45
C LEU A 125 7.71 2.02 -7.97
N PRO A 126 7.51 0.73 -7.63
CA PRO A 126 6.31 0.01 -8.03
C PRO A 126 5.05 0.68 -7.46
N ARG A 127 3.94 0.57 -8.19
CA ARG A 127 2.62 1.00 -7.72
C ARG A 127 1.90 -0.18 -7.07
N ASP A 128 1.10 0.11 -6.05
CA ASP A 128 0.15 -0.84 -5.48
C ASP A 128 -1.06 -1.05 -6.40
N VAL A 129 -1.45 -2.31 -6.64
CA VAL A 129 -2.49 -2.73 -7.57
C VAL A 129 -3.47 -3.66 -6.85
N ALA A 130 -4.71 -3.24 -6.66
CA ALA A 130 -5.67 -3.93 -5.80
C ALA A 130 -6.03 -5.36 -6.29
N THR A 131 -5.76 -5.65 -7.55
CA THR A 131 -6.00 -6.95 -8.20
C THR A 131 -4.80 -7.89 -8.16
N ARG A 132 -3.60 -7.42 -7.78
CA ARG A 132 -2.38 -8.22 -7.69
C ARG A 132 -2.00 -8.46 -6.23
N TRP A 133 -2.11 -9.72 -5.79
CA TRP A 133 -1.97 -10.13 -4.38
C TRP A 133 -0.65 -9.74 -3.68
N ASN A 134 0.39 -9.41 -4.44
CA ASN A 134 1.72 -9.03 -3.94
C ASN A 134 2.13 -7.58 -4.19
N SER A 135 1.29 -6.76 -4.81
CA SER A 135 1.71 -5.40 -5.19
C SER A 135 2.05 -4.53 -3.98
N THR A 136 1.34 -4.69 -2.87
CA THR A 136 1.61 -3.93 -1.65
C THR A 136 2.98 -4.32 -1.09
N TYR A 137 3.28 -5.61 -1.03
CA TYR A 137 4.60 -6.10 -0.62
C TYR A 137 5.69 -5.60 -1.56
N ASP A 138 5.54 -5.81 -2.87
CA ASP A 138 6.51 -5.43 -3.90
C ASP A 138 6.83 -3.93 -3.80
N MET A 139 5.80 -3.09 -3.63
CA MET A 139 5.95 -1.64 -3.44
C MET A 139 6.73 -1.34 -2.15
N LEU A 140 6.28 -1.84 -0.99
CA LEU A 140 6.91 -1.53 0.30
C LEU A 140 8.37 -2.02 0.37
N ALA A 141 8.65 -3.21 -0.16
CA ALA A 141 10.01 -3.76 -0.25
C ALA A 141 10.91 -2.88 -1.14
N ALA A 142 10.37 -2.35 -2.24
CA ALA A 142 11.09 -1.41 -3.11
C ALA A 142 11.38 -0.08 -2.41
N PHE A 143 10.47 0.46 -1.60
CA PHE A 143 10.70 1.66 -0.78
C PHE A 143 11.84 1.46 0.21
N LEU A 144 11.92 0.32 0.89
CA LEU A 144 13.02 0.02 1.80
C LEU A 144 14.36 -0.08 1.06
N ARG A 145 14.38 -0.78 -0.08
CA ARG A 145 15.60 -0.95 -0.88
C ARG A 145 16.09 0.37 -1.48
N MET A 146 15.20 1.25 -1.90
CA MET A 146 15.51 2.56 -2.49
C MET A 146 15.39 3.72 -1.49
N LYS A 147 15.49 3.45 -0.18
CA LYS A 147 15.24 4.45 0.88
C LYS A 147 16.03 5.75 0.68
N GLU A 148 17.33 5.66 0.40
CA GLU A 148 18.17 6.85 0.24
C GLU A 148 17.76 7.73 -0.97
N PRO A 149 17.63 7.19 -2.20
CA PRO A 149 17.08 7.95 -3.32
C PRO A 149 15.69 8.54 -3.06
N VAL A 150 14.79 7.79 -2.39
CA VAL A 150 13.45 8.26 -2.05
C VAL A 150 13.51 9.48 -1.12
N VAL A 151 14.27 9.39 -0.02
CA VAL A 151 14.41 10.50 0.93
C VAL A 151 14.97 11.74 0.24
N LYS A 152 16.05 11.59 -0.55
CA LYS A 152 16.65 12.69 -1.33
C LYS A 152 15.67 13.29 -2.33
N PHE A 153 14.81 12.48 -2.94
CA PHE A 153 13.83 12.96 -3.91
C PHE A 153 12.71 13.76 -3.25
N LEU A 154 12.21 13.32 -2.09
CA LEU A 154 11.12 13.97 -1.36
C LEU A 154 11.57 15.26 -0.65
N ASP A 155 12.84 15.36 -0.27
CA ASP A 155 13.42 16.55 0.38
C ASP A 155 13.52 17.77 -0.57
N ARG A 156 13.48 17.54 -1.88
CA ARG A 156 13.55 18.61 -2.88
C ARG A 156 12.23 19.38 -2.94
N ALA A 157 12.22 20.55 -2.30
CA ALA A 157 11.04 21.44 -2.24
C ALA A 157 10.44 21.77 -3.62
N SER A 158 11.27 21.88 -4.67
CA SER A 158 10.82 22.16 -6.03
C SER A 158 9.92 21.08 -6.66
N TYR A 159 9.84 19.90 -6.05
CA TYR A 159 8.99 18.80 -6.52
C TYR A 159 7.60 18.79 -5.85
N GLY A 160 7.41 19.56 -4.78
CA GLY A 160 6.11 19.64 -4.09
C GLY A 160 5.67 18.32 -3.44
N LEU A 161 6.62 17.47 -3.05
CA LEU A 161 6.38 16.16 -2.42
C LEU A 161 6.79 16.09 -0.95
N SER A 162 7.25 17.19 -0.36
CA SER A 162 7.76 17.23 1.02
C SER A 162 6.72 16.82 2.07
N ALA A 163 5.43 17.12 1.83
CA ALA A 163 4.34 16.68 2.70
C ALA A 163 4.19 15.13 2.75
N LEU A 164 4.70 14.43 1.73
CA LEU A 164 4.71 12.97 1.68
C LEU A 164 6.00 12.36 2.25
N ALA A 165 6.92 13.17 2.79
CA ALA A 165 8.13 12.67 3.43
C ALA A 165 7.77 11.68 4.56
N LEU A 166 8.44 10.53 4.53
CA LEU A 166 8.26 9.46 5.50
C LEU A 166 9.14 9.74 6.73
N ASN A 167 8.52 9.80 7.91
CA ASN A 167 9.22 9.91 9.18
C ASN A 167 9.72 8.54 9.68
N ASP A 168 10.50 8.53 10.76
CA ASP A 168 11.11 7.29 11.27
C ASP A 168 10.08 6.23 11.67
N ASN A 169 8.98 6.62 12.33
CA ASN A 169 7.90 5.69 12.71
C ASN A 169 7.22 5.08 11.47
N GLU A 170 7.08 5.86 10.39
CA GLU A 170 6.52 5.38 9.14
C GLU A 170 7.49 4.41 8.43
N TRP A 171 8.80 4.68 8.45
CA TRP A 171 9.81 3.74 7.93
C TRP A 171 9.83 2.43 8.73
N ASP A 172 9.76 2.50 10.05
CA ASP A 172 9.69 1.33 10.92
C ASP A 172 8.40 0.53 10.67
N ALA A 173 7.28 1.23 10.45
CA ALA A 173 6.01 0.61 10.06
C ALA A 173 6.11 -0.12 8.71
N ILE A 174 6.78 0.48 7.70
CA ILE A 174 7.04 -0.18 6.41
C ILE A 174 7.86 -1.46 6.64
N GLN A 175 8.90 -1.41 7.45
CA GLN A 175 9.73 -2.58 7.76
C GLN A 175 8.92 -3.69 8.44
N GLY A 176 8.07 -3.35 9.41
CA GLY A 176 7.16 -4.29 10.05
C GLY A 176 6.16 -4.92 9.07
N LEU A 177 5.53 -4.11 8.22
CA LEU A 177 4.60 -4.59 7.19
C LEU A 177 5.29 -5.54 6.20
N VAL A 178 6.49 -5.19 5.71
CA VAL A 178 7.25 -6.06 4.81
C VAL A 178 7.57 -7.39 5.49
N ALA A 179 7.96 -7.39 6.77
CA ALA A 179 8.23 -8.64 7.49
C ALA A 179 6.99 -9.55 7.61
N VAL A 180 5.82 -8.98 7.88
CA VAL A 180 4.55 -9.73 7.96
C VAL A 180 4.13 -10.24 6.58
N LEU A 181 4.18 -9.39 5.56
CA LEU A 181 3.75 -9.74 4.20
C LEU A 181 4.73 -10.67 3.48
N LYS A 182 6.00 -10.72 3.87
CA LYS A 182 6.99 -11.67 3.34
C LYS A 182 6.62 -13.14 3.60
N VAL A 183 5.87 -13.42 4.67
CA VAL A 183 5.44 -14.79 5.00
C VAL A 183 4.50 -15.36 3.93
N SER A 184 3.72 -14.50 3.26
CA SER A 184 2.86 -14.88 2.13
C SER A 184 3.64 -15.32 0.89
N ASP A 185 4.82 -14.74 0.64
CA ASP A 185 5.67 -15.08 -0.52
C ASP A 185 6.36 -16.43 -0.37
N PHE A 186 6.78 -16.79 0.84
CA PHE A 186 7.52 -18.03 1.09
C PHE A 186 6.67 -19.28 0.82
N LEU A 187 5.35 -19.19 1.06
CA LEU A 187 4.41 -20.26 0.74
C LEU A 187 4.31 -20.50 -0.78
N PHE A 188 4.50 -19.47 -1.60
CA PHE A 188 4.41 -19.55 -3.06
C PHE A 188 5.61 -20.29 -3.70
N LEU A 189 6.82 -20.06 -3.19
CA LEU A 189 8.02 -20.81 -3.62
C LEU A 189 7.92 -22.30 -3.24
N SER A 190 7.36 -22.62 -2.07
CA SER A 190 7.18 -24.02 -1.66
C SER A 190 6.14 -24.76 -2.53
N LEU A 191 5.05 -24.10 -2.94
CA LEU A 191 4.03 -24.73 -3.79
C LEU A 191 4.48 -24.89 -5.25
N THR A 192 5.25 -23.95 -5.79
CA THR A 192 5.81 -24.06 -7.15
C THR A 192 6.90 -25.13 -7.24
N LEU A 193 7.67 -25.36 -6.17
CA LEU A 193 8.62 -26.48 -6.09
C LEU A 193 7.94 -27.83 -5.84
N LEU A 194 6.73 -27.86 -5.27
CA LEU A 194 5.96 -29.10 -5.07
C LEU A 194 5.12 -29.50 -6.31
N THR A 195 4.79 -28.57 -7.20
CA THR A 195 4.12 -28.86 -8.48
C THR A 195 5.09 -29.07 -9.65
N TYR A 196 6.38 -28.79 -9.45
CA TYR A 196 7.46 -29.12 -10.39
C TYR A 196 8.26 -30.33 -9.88
N ASN A 197 7.70 -31.51 -10.06
CA ASN A 197 8.40 -32.80 -9.95
C ASN A 197 8.24 -33.48 -11.32
N PRO A 198 9.34 -33.83 -12.03
CA PRO A 198 9.36 -34.09 -13.47
C PRO A 198 8.52 -35.27 -13.95
#